data_AF-A0A268K7A8-F1
#
_entry.id   AF-A0A268K7A8-F1
#
_cell.length_a   1.000
_cell.length_b   1.000
_cell.length_c   1.000
_cell.angle_alpha   90.00
_cell.angle_beta   90.00
_cell.angle_gamma   90.00
#
_symmetry.space_group_name_H-M   'P 1'
#
loop_
_entity.id
_entity.type
_entity.pdbx_description
1 polymer ?
#
loop_
_entity_poly.entity_id
_entity_poly.type
_entity_poly.pdbx_seq_one_letter_code
_entity_poly.pdbx_strand_id
1 'polypeptide(L)' 'MDADYIRTYWGKEKREADINFDGVVDAKDMQFIKQHYLNQNPDVQKAPKAKEIYKGKRLEDILTELNIQ' A
#
# COMPACT_ATOMS: atom_id res chain seq x y z
N MET A 1 -0.24 -6.41 4.51
CA MET A 1 -0.27 -4.95 4.35
C MET A 1 -0.26 -4.66 2.87
N ASP A 2 -1.04 -3.68 2.41
CA ASP A 2 -1.24 -3.44 0.97
C ASP A 2 0.04 -2.99 0.26
N ALA A 3 0.86 -2.16 0.92
CA ALA A 3 2.17 -1.79 0.39
C ALA A 3 3.11 -3.00 0.16
N ASP A 4 3.02 -4.05 0.98
CA ASP A 4 3.79 -5.30 0.78
C ASP A 4 3.34 -6.02 -0.50
N TYR A 5 2.05 -5.93 -0.82
CA TYR A 5 1.47 -6.49 -2.03
C TYR A 5 1.88 -5.69 -3.28
N ILE A 6 1.78 -4.36 -3.24
CA ILE A 6 2.28 -3.47 -4.31
C ILE A 6 3.76 -3.75 -4.60
N ARG A 7 4.61 -3.80 -3.56
CA ARG A 7 6.04 -4.13 -3.72
C ARG A 7 6.25 -5.47 -4.42
N THR A 8 5.44 -6.48 -4.12
CA THR A 8 5.56 -7.83 -4.71
C THR A 8 5.29 -7.84 -6.23
N TYR A 9 4.46 -6.91 -6.72
CA TYR A 9 4.08 -6.81 -8.12
C TYR A 9 4.64 -5.57 -8.83
N TRP A 10 5.58 -4.86 -8.21
CA TRP A 10 6.19 -3.66 -8.77
C TRP A 10 6.65 -3.85 -10.23
N GLY A 11 6.22 -2.95 -11.11
CA GLY A 11 6.53 -2.97 -12.54
C GLY A 11 5.80 -4.06 -13.35
N LYS A 12 4.80 -4.73 -12.78
CA LYS A 12 4.00 -5.76 -13.47
C LYS A 12 2.60 -5.26 -13.78
N GLU A 13 1.98 -5.86 -14.78
CA GLU A 13 0.54 -5.77 -15.03
C GLU A 13 -0.19 -6.75 -14.09
N LYS A 14 -0.46 -6.30 -12.86
CA LYS A 14 -1.22 -7.09 -11.87
C LYS A 14 -2.43 -6.29 -11.41
N ARG A 15 -3.58 -6.64 -11.96
CA ARG A 15 -4.84 -5.94 -11.73
C ARG A 15 -5.15 -5.67 -10.26
N GLU A 16 -4.92 -6.65 -9.39
CA GLU A 16 -5.25 -6.55 -7.97
C GLU A 16 -4.29 -5.63 -7.18
N ALA A 17 -3.14 -5.27 -7.76
CA ALA A 17 -2.17 -4.34 -7.20
C ALA A 17 -2.16 -2.97 -7.89
N ASP A 18 -2.72 -2.88 -9.10
CA ASP A 18 -2.93 -1.67 -9.90
C ASP A 18 -4.21 -0.95 -9.40
N ILE A 19 -4.03 -0.13 -8.36
CA ILE A 19 -5.08 0.59 -7.63
C ILE A 19 -5.65 1.72 -8.47
N ASN A 20 -4.87 2.32 -9.37
CA ASN A 20 -5.30 3.43 -10.21
C ASN A 20 -5.79 3.00 -11.60
N PHE A 21 -5.72 1.71 -11.91
CA PHE A 21 -6.27 1.07 -13.11
C PHE A 21 -5.53 1.52 -14.39
N ASP A 22 -4.24 1.87 -14.31
CA ASP A 22 -3.46 2.41 -15.44
C ASP A 22 -2.61 1.35 -16.18
N GLY A 23 -2.67 0.09 -15.74
CA GLY A 23 -2.05 -1.05 -16.41
C GLY A 23 -0.64 -1.40 -15.92
N VAL A 24 -0.09 -0.65 -14.96
CA VAL A 24 1.21 -0.98 -14.35
C VAL A 24 1.20 -0.69 -12.86
N VAL A 25 1.76 -1.62 -12.08
CA VAL A 25 1.95 -1.40 -10.64
C VAL A 25 3.15 -0.51 -10.39
N ASP A 26 2.93 0.73 -9.96
CA ASP A 26 4.00 1.73 -9.78
C ASP A 26 3.80 2.70 -8.59
N ALA A 27 4.55 3.81 -8.60
CA ALA A 27 4.55 4.81 -7.54
C ALA A 27 3.18 5.49 -7.34
N LYS A 28 2.34 5.56 -8.39
CA LYS A 28 1.00 6.11 -8.28
C LYS A 28 0.12 5.22 -7.41
N ASP A 29 0.22 3.89 -7.54
CA ASP A 29 -0.50 2.97 -6.64
C ASP A 29 -0.05 3.12 -5.19
N MET A 30 1.26 3.25 -4.98
CA MET A 30 1.81 3.46 -3.64
C MET A 30 1.35 4.80 -3.04
N GLN A 31 1.11 5.83 -3.86
CA GLN A 31 0.61 7.12 -3.40
C GLN A 31 -0.79 7.00 -2.77
N PHE A 32 -1.67 6.17 -3.33
CA PHE A 32 -2.98 5.89 -2.72
C PHE A 32 -2.83 5.25 -1.34
N ILE A 33 -1.90 4.30 -1.19
CA ILE A 33 -1.63 3.68 0.11
C ILE A 33 -1.10 4.71 1.11
N LYS A 34 -0.13 5.56 0.72
CA LYS A 34 0.41 6.62 1.60
C LYS A 34 -0.68 7.56 2.09
N GLN A 35 -1.60 7.97 1.23
CA GLN A 35 -2.68 8.90 1.57
C GLN A 35 -3.68 8.32 2.57
N HIS A 36 -3.91 7.01 2.54
CA HIS A 36 -4.88 6.33 3.39
C HIS A 36 -4.23 5.48 4.50
N TYR A 37 -2.92 5.57 4.68
CA TYR A 37 -2.20 4.75 5.64
C TYR A 37 -2.67 5.06 7.07
N LEU A 38 -2.98 4.00 7.82
CA LEU A 38 -3.52 4.03 9.17
C LEU A 38 -4.93 4.65 9.33
N ASN A 39 -5.60 5.02 8.23
CA ASN A 39 -6.97 5.49 8.29
C ASN A 39 -7.93 4.33 8.54
N GLN A 40 -8.89 4.54 9.43
CA GLN A 40 -10.01 3.65 9.65
C GLN A 40 -11.26 4.23 8.99
N ASN A 41 -12.17 3.37 8.54
CA ASN A 41 -13.47 3.83 8.06
C ASN A 41 -14.28 4.39 9.25
N PRO A 42 -14.63 5.70 9.27
CA PRO A 42 -15.34 6.32 10.38
C PRO A 42 -16.79 5.80 10.53
N ASP A 43 -17.38 5.27 9.46
CA ASP A 43 -18.76 4.80 9.43
C ASP A 43 -18.91 3.38 9.98
N VAL A 44 -17.80 2.68 10.21
CA VAL A 44 -17.79 1.30 10.74
C VAL A 44 -17.45 1.32 12.22
N GLN A 45 -18.47 1.18 13.07
CA GLN A 45 -18.35 1.24 14.55
C GLN A 45 -17.29 0.30 15.15
N LYS A 46 -16.99 -0.83 14.49
CA LYS A 46 -16.01 -1.83 14.95
C LYS A 46 -14.96 -2.11 13.89
N ALA A 47 -14.49 -1.07 13.21
CA ALA A 47 -13.36 -1.20 12.29
C ALA A 47 -12.12 -1.72 13.04
N PRO A 48 -11.39 -2.71 12.50
CA PRO A 48 -10.15 -3.17 13.10
C PRO A 48 -9.13 -2.03 13.15
N LYS A 49 -8.31 -1.99 14.21
CA LYS A 49 -7.19 -1.03 14.31
C LYS A 49 -6.19 -1.28 13.19
N ALA A 50 -5.79 -0.20 12.52
CA ALA A 50 -4.71 -0.26 11.56
C ALA A 50 -3.42 -0.72 12.25
N LYS A 51 -2.63 -1.52 11.54
CA LYS A 51 -1.35 -2.05 12.03
C LYS A 51 -0.23 -1.33 11.31
N GLU A 52 0.60 -0.63 12.09
CA GLU A 52 1.76 0.08 11.59
C GLU A 52 2.92 -0.86 11.20
N ILE A 53 2.98 -2.04 11.81
CA ILE A 53 4.01 -3.05 11.53
C ILE A 53 3.34 -4.32 11.04
N TYR A 54 3.78 -4.80 9.87
CA TYR A 54 3.35 -6.06 9.29
C TYR A 54 4.57 -6.89 8.87
N LYS A 55 4.68 -8.12 9.38
CA LYS A 55 5.85 -9.01 9.15
C LYS A 55 7.20 -8.32 9.46
N GLY A 56 7.23 -7.47 10.49
CA GLY A 56 8.43 -6.75 10.90
C GLY A 56 8.81 -5.53 10.06
N LYS A 57 7.99 -5.14 9.08
CA LYS A 57 8.21 -3.95 8.23
C LYS A 57 7.13 -2.91 8.41
N ARG A 58 7.53 -1.64 8.31
CA ARG A 58 6.69 -0.45 8.20
C ARG A 58 6.51 -0.04 6.74
N LEU A 59 5.65 0.95 6.47
CA LEU A 59 5.49 1.51 5.14
C LEU A 59 6.79 2.14 4.64
N GLU A 60 7.49 2.86 5.51
CA GLU A 60 8.74 3.58 5.19
C GLU A 60 9.86 2.64 4.73
N ASP A 61 9.92 1.43 5.30
CA ASP A 61 10.87 0.39 4.89
C ASP A 61 10.63 0.01 3.41
N ILE A 62 9.36 -0.14 3.01
CA ILE A 62 8.98 -0.50 1.64
C ILE A 62 9.26 0.64 0.67
N LEU A 63 8.98 1.90 1.06
CA LEU A 63 9.28 3.07 0.23
C LEU A 63 10.79 3.19 -0.02
N THR A 64 11.60 2.84 0.99
CA THR A 64 13.06 2.83 0.88
C THR A 64 13.55 1.69 -0.02
N GLU A 65 12.99 0.47 0.12
CA GLU A 65 13.29 -0.68 -0.76
C GLU A 65 13.04 -0.40 -2.24
N LEU A 66 12.00 0.39 -2.54
CA LEU A 66 11.60 0.75 -3.90
C LEU A 66 12.22 2.07 -4.40
N ASN A 67 12.93 2.81 -3.54
CA ASN A 67 13.53 4.12 -3.84
C ASN A 67 12.50 5.18 -4.28
N ILE A 68 11.39 5.32 -3.54
CA ILE A 68 10.23 6.20 -3.88
C ILE A 68 9.74 7.06 -2.68
N GLN A 69 10.67 7.52 -1.85
CA GLN A 69 10.35 8.31 -0.64
C GLN A 69 9.49 9.54 -0.94
#